data_AF-A0A6C0HQX9-F1
#
_entry.id   AF-A0A6C0HQX9-F1
#
_cell.length_a   1.000
_cell.length_b   1.000
_cell.length_c   1.000
_cell.angle_alpha   90.00
_cell.angle_beta   90.00
_cell.angle_gamma   90.00
#
_symmetry.space_group_name_H-M   'P 1'
#
loop_
_entity.id
_entity.type
_entity.pdbx_description
1 polymer ?
#
loop_
_entity_poly.entity_id
_entity_poly.type
_entity_poly.pdbx_seq_one_letter_code
_entity_poly.pdbx_strand_id
1 'polypeptide(L)'
;MQEEVQTVGVDKKFVLLHEFNTKENESFVYFIQYTGNEKTLTSFANFISKANYDNMDGGEYVKFEIDTKNLVSENTADEMIKCNFGSYSYMFSKLTGKMVDPFYGDSSEDMEGDEIATLLNDEFFGNRITKLFVEP
;
A
#
# COMPACT_ATOMS: atom_id res chain seq x y z
N MET A 1 -31.24 -11.94 31.51
CA MET A 1 -30.05 -11.23 31.00
C MET A 1 -29.38 -12.16 30.01
N GLN A 2 -29.47 -11.86 28.72
CA GLN A 2 -28.67 -12.57 27.72
C GLN A 2 -27.30 -11.89 27.70
N GLU A 3 -26.25 -12.65 27.97
CA GLU A 3 -24.88 -12.20 27.73
C GLU A 3 -24.71 -12.08 26.22
N GLU A 4 -24.56 -10.85 25.74
CA GLU A 4 -24.08 -10.61 24.39
C GLU A 4 -22.68 -11.22 24.29
N VAL A 5 -22.58 -12.29 23.50
CA VAL A 5 -21.29 -12.80 23.05
C VAL A 5 -20.68 -11.71 22.18
N GLN A 6 -19.85 -10.86 22.78
CA GLN A 6 -18.92 -10.03 22.02
C GLN A 6 -18.08 -10.99 21.17
N THR A 7 -18.41 -11.05 19.89
CA THR A 7 -17.47 -11.56 18.89
C THR A 7 -16.27 -10.63 18.98
N VAL A 8 -15.20 -11.10 19.62
CA VAL A 8 -13.92 -10.40 19.65
C VAL A 8 -13.46 -10.39 18.20
N GLY A 9 -13.84 -9.34 17.48
CA GLY A 9 -13.33 -9.07 16.14
C GLY A 9 -11.81 -9.05 16.26
N VAL A 10 -11.13 -9.84 15.43
CA VAL A 10 -9.67 -9.87 15.43
C VAL A 10 -9.19 -8.44 15.22
N ASP A 11 -8.38 -7.93 16.16
CA ASP A 11 -7.82 -6.59 16.09
C ASP A 11 -7.09 -6.41 14.76
N LYS A 12 -7.67 -5.61 13.86
CA LYS A 12 -7.06 -5.36 12.56
C LYS A 12 -5.78 -4.58 12.73
N LYS A 13 -4.76 -5.04 12.02
CA LYS A 13 -3.47 -4.36 11.86
C LYS A 13 -3.33 -3.85 10.44
N PHE A 14 -2.63 -2.74 10.29
CA PHE A 14 -2.41 -2.08 9.01
C PHE A 14 -0.91 -1.83 8.81
N VAL A 15 -0.47 -1.93 7.55
CA VAL A 15 0.85 -1.48 7.09
C VAL A 15 0.72 -0.10 6.47
N LEU A 16 1.83 0.64 6.38
CA LEU A 16 1.89 1.88 5.62
C LEU A 16 2.56 1.63 4.27
N LEU A 17 1.90 2.07 3.20
CA LEU A 17 2.50 2.22 1.88
C LEU A 17 2.57 3.69 1.52
N HIS A 18 3.74 4.14 1.07
CA HIS A 18 4.01 5.49 0.63
C HIS A 18 4.25 5.47 -0.88
N GLU A 19 3.48 6.28 -1.58
CA GLU A 19 3.63 6.60 -3.00
C GLU A 19 4.10 8.06 -3.09
N PHE A 20 5.27 8.30 -3.65
CA PHE A 20 5.85 9.63 -3.81
C PHE A 20 6.06 9.96 -5.29
N ASN A 21 5.33 10.96 -5.77
CA ASN A 21 5.46 11.49 -7.12
C ASN A 21 6.56 12.56 -7.16
N THR A 22 7.69 12.28 -7.82
CA THR A 22 8.83 13.21 -7.87
C THR A 22 8.56 14.46 -8.70
N LYS A 23 7.62 14.40 -9.65
CA LYS A 23 7.27 15.51 -10.55
C LYS A 23 6.51 16.61 -9.83
N GLU A 24 5.42 16.23 -9.16
CA GLU A 24 4.53 17.17 -8.46
C GLU A 24 4.96 17.39 -6.99
N ASN A 25 5.95 16.63 -6.51
CA ASN A 25 6.38 16.60 -5.12
C ASN A 25 5.20 16.30 -4.17
N GLU A 26 4.42 15.29 -4.55
CA GLU A 26 3.21 14.85 -3.84
C GLU A 26 3.40 13.48 -3.21
N SER A 27 2.81 13.27 -2.04
CA SER A 27 2.82 12.01 -1.29
C SER A 27 1.40 11.50 -1.07
N PHE A 28 1.20 10.24 -1.40
CA PHE A 28 0.01 9.48 -1.03
C PHE A 28 0.43 8.41 -0.02
N VAL A 29 -0.28 8.34 1.10
CA VAL A 29 -0.02 7.41 2.19
C VAL A 29 -1.24 6.53 2.39
N TYR A 30 -1.04 5.22 2.26
CA TYR A 30 -2.09 4.23 2.36
C TYR A 30 -1.89 3.37 3.61
N PHE A 31 -2.91 3.33 4.46
CA PHE A 31 -3.03 2.36 5.54
C PHE A 31 -3.70 1.10 4.98
N ILE A 32 -2.92 0.05 4.74
CA ILE A 32 -3.41 -1.16 4.08
C ILE A 32 -3.62 -2.26 5.10
N GLN A 33 -4.82 -2.87 5.11
CA GLN A 33 -5.16 -3.94 6.04
C GLN A 33 -4.22 -5.14 5.89
N TYR A 34 -3.42 -5.40 6.93
CA TYR A 34 -2.48 -6.52 7.03
C TYR A 34 -3.17 -7.81 7.47
N THR A 35 -4.04 -7.72 8.48
CA THR A 35 -4.76 -8.88 9.02
C THR A 35 -5.64 -9.53 7.94
N GLY A 36 -5.37 -10.80 7.64
CA GLY A 36 -6.05 -11.55 6.57
C GLY A 36 -5.43 -11.39 5.18
N ASN A 37 -4.39 -10.57 5.02
CA ASN A 37 -3.66 -10.35 3.76
C ASN A 37 -2.14 -10.57 3.94
N GLU A 38 -1.70 -11.22 5.01
CA GLU A 38 -0.30 -11.27 5.44
C GLU A 38 0.63 -11.80 4.34
N LYS A 39 0.23 -12.89 3.70
CA LYS A 39 1.00 -13.50 2.61
C LYS A 39 1.06 -12.58 1.39
N THR A 40 -0.09 -12.07 0.94
CA THR A 40 -0.18 -11.20 -0.25
C THR A 40 0.62 -9.92 -0.05
N LEU A 41 0.51 -9.27 1.11
CA LEU A 41 1.26 -8.06 1.41
C LEU A 41 2.75 -8.31 1.59
N THR A 42 3.14 -9.45 2.15
CA THR A 42 4.56 -9.82 2.22
C THR A 42 5.14 -10.01 0.81
N SER A 43 4.43 -10.70 -0.08
CA SER A 43 4.84 -10.83 -1.49
C SER A 43 4.91 -9.47 -2.19
N PHE A 44 3.89 -8.62 -2.01
CA PHE A 44 3.86 -7.29 -2.59
C PHE A 44 5.00 -6.39 -2.09
N ALA A 45 5.29 -6.44 -0.79
CA ALA A 45 6.40 -5.70 -0.20
C ALA A 45 7.77 -6.20 -0.70
N ASN A 46 7.94 -7.50 -0.83
CA ASN A 46 9.15 -8.07 -1.42
C ASN A 46 9.33 -7.62 -2.87
N PHE A 47 8.25 -7.57 -3.65
CA PHE A 47 8.28 -7.06 -5.02
C PHE A 47 8.69 -5.59 -5.07
N ILE A 48 8.03 -4.72 -4.28
CA ILE A 48 8.38 -3.29 -4.18
C ILE A 48 9.86 -3.11 -3.78
N SER A 49 10.37 -3.93 -2.86
CA SER A 49 11.76 -3.81 -2.39
C SER A 49 12.83 -4.10 -3.44
N LYS A 50 12.46 -4.77 -4.55
CA LYS A 50 13.35 -5.03 -5.69
C LYS A 50 13.37 -3.89 -6.70
N ALA A 51 12.44 -2.93 -6.61
CA ALA A 51 12.35 -1.81 -7.53
C ALA A 51 13.63 -0.95 -7.46
N ASN A 52 14.22 -0.68 -8.63
CA ASN A 52 15.35 0.21 -8.78
C ASN A 52 14.91 1.45 -9.57
N TYR A 53 14.92 2.60 -8.89
CA TYR A 53 14.50 3.87 -9.48
C TYR A 53 15.67 4.72 -10.01
N ASP A 54 16.92 4.28 -9.84
CA ASP A 54 18.10 5.06 -10.19
C ASP A 54 18.25 5.27 -11.72
N ASN A 55 17.68 4.36 -12.52
CA ASN A 55 17.77 4.37 -13.98
C ASN A 55 16.50 4.91 -14.67
N MET A 56 15.56 5.52 -13.94
CA MET A 56 14.38 6.13 -14.56
C MET A 56 14.76 7.44 -15.26
N ASP A 57 15.16 7.32 -16.53
CA ASP A 57 15.57 8.41 -17.40
C ASP A 57 14.48 9.50 -17.46
N GLY A 58 14.83 10.72 -17.07
CA GLY A 58 13.94 11.89 -17.08
C GLY A 58 13.63 12.49 -15.70
N GLY A 59 14.00 11.83 -14.60
CA GLY A 59 13.90 12.37 -13.23
C GLY A 59 12.48 12.50 -12.66
N GLU A 60 11.45 12.32 -13.49
CA GLU A 60 10.04 12.29 -13.13
C GLU A 60 9.56 10.84 -13.04
N TYR A 61 9.32 10.34 -11.84
CA TYR A 61 8.81 9.00 -11.58
C TYR A 61 8.10 8.92 -10.24
N VAL A 62 7.47 7.79 -9.97
CA VAL A 62 6.73 7.54 -8.73
C VAL A 62 7.45 6.47 -7.93
N LYS A 63 7.88 6.82 -6.72
CA LYS A 63 8.50 5.88 -5.78
C LYS A 63 7.44 5.22 -4.93
N PHE A 64 7.54 3.92 -4.78
CA PHE A 64 6.73 3.14 -3.83
C PHE A 64 7.63 2.57 -2.74
N GLU A 65 7.21 2.75 -1.49
CA GLU A 65 7.82 2.15 -0.31
C GLU A 65 6.73 1.57 0.59
N ILE A 66 6.99 0.44 1.23
CA ILE A 66 6.02 -0.19 2.14
C ILE A 66 6.70 -0.70 3.41
N ASP A 67 6.13 -0.35 4.55
CA ASP A 67 6.60 -0.78 5.86
C ASP A 67 5.71 -1.90 6.41
N THR A 68 6.18 -3.14 6.24
CA THR A 68 5.54 -4.33 6.80
C THR A 68 6.02 -4.69 8.21
N LYS A 69 7.01 -3.97 8.75
CA LYS A 69 7.62 -4.25 10.06
C LYS A 69 6.90 -3.49 11.17
N ASN A 70 6.51 -2.24 10.92
CA ASN A 70 5.85 -1.39 11.90
C ASN A 70 4.34 -1.32 11.64
N LEU A 71 3.63 -2.36 12.10
CA LEU A 71 2.18 -2.43 11.99
C LEU A 71 1.49 -1.41 12.91
N VAL A 72 0.47 -0.73 12.40
CA VAL A 72 -0.38 0.18 13.18
C VAL A 72 -1.74 -0.43 13.48
N SER A 73 -2.39 0.06 14.54
CA SER A 73 -3.75 -0.34 14.91
C SER A 73 -4.79 0.30 13.99
N GLU A 74 -5.99 -0.31 13.89
CA GLU A 74 -7.13 0.28 13.19
C GLU A 74 -7.44 1.69 13.70
N ASN A 75 -7.42 1.90 15.02
CA ASN A 75 -7.63 3.21 15.62
C ASN A 75 -6.60 4.24 15.16
N THR A 76 -5.33 3.86 15.08
CA THR A 76 -4.26 4.75 14.59
C THR A 76 -4.48 5.11 13.13
N ALA A 77 -4.80 4.13 12.27
CA ALA A 77 -5.11 4.39 10.88
C ALA A 77 -6.31 5.34 10.74
N ASP A 78 -7.37 5.12 11.53
CA ASP A 78 -8.59 5.94 11.53
C ASP A 78 -8.38 7.38 11.96
N GLU A 79 -7.53 7.62 12.96
CA GLU A 79 -7.20 8.98 13.36
C GLU A 79 -6.31 9.67 12.32
N MET A 80 -5.34 8.96 11.75
CA MET A 80 -4.43 9.54 10.76
C MET A 80 -5.12 9.94 9.45
N ILE A 81 -6.11 9.18 8.98
CA ILE A 81 -6.88 9.57 7.77
C ILE A 81 -7.75 10.82 7.99
N LYS A 82 -8.06 11.18 9.24
CA LYS A 82 -8.80 12.40 9.57
C LYS A 82 -7.88 13.62 9.64
N CYS A 83 -6.57 13.42 9.77
CA CYS A 83 -5.60 14.50 9.82
C CYS A 83 -5.49 15.17 8.44
N ASN A 84 -6.12 16.34 8.32
CA ASN A 84 -5.91 17.21 7.17
C ASN A 84 -4.66 18.07 7.43
N PHE A 85 -3.56 17.74 6.77
CA PHE A 85 -2.30 18.49 6.89
C PHE A 85 -2.30 19.80 6.08
N GLY A 86 -3.42 20.18 5.46
CA GLY A 86 -3.61 21.48 4.82
C GLY A 86 -2.81 21.68 3.53
N SER A 87 -2.09 20.66 3.07
CA SER A 87 -1.44 20.65 1.76
C SER A 87 -2.07 19.59 0.87
N TYR A 88 -2.19 19.89 -0.42
CA TYR A 88 -2.47 18.89 -1.45
C TYR A 88 -1.36 17.83 -1.54
N SER A 89 -0.23 18.04 -0.87
CA SER A 89 0.94 17.18 -0.91
C SER A 89 0.85 15.93 -0.04
N TYR A 90 -0.11 15.81 0.87
CA TYR A 90 -0.26 14.60 1.71
C TYR A 90 -1.70 14.09 1.70
N MET A 91 -1.92 13.00 0.98
CA MET A 91 -3.22 12.33 0.88
C MET A 91 -3.18 11.00 1.62
N PHE A 92 -3.98 10.88 2.68
CA PHE A 92 -4.09 9.66 3.49
C PHE A 92 -5.33 8.86 3.11
N SER A 93 -5.16 7.57 2.85
CA SER A 93 -6.26 6.65 2.54
C SER A 93 -6.17 5.39 3.38
N LYS A 94 -7.31 4.80 3.75
CA LYS A 94 -7.38 3.50 4.42
C LYS A 94 -7.97 2.46 3.47
N LEU A 95 -7.25 1.37 3.23
CA LEU A 95 -7.64 0.27 2.36
C LEU A 95 -7.96 -0.96 3.22
N THR A 96 -9.21 -1.38 3.20
CA THR A 96 -9.71 -2.55 3.94
C THR A 96 -10.28 -3.58 2.98
N GLY A 97 -10.38 -4.83 3.43
CA GLY A 97 -10.91 -5.93 2.62
C GLY A 97 -9.81 -6.89 2.18
N LYS A 98 -10.16 -7.77 1.24
CA LYS A 98 -9.23 -8.79 0.71
C LYS A 98 -8.41 -8.18 -0.42
N MET A 99 -7.09 -8.27 -0.29
CA MET A 99 -6.16 -7.88 -1.34
C MET A 99 -6.07 -9.01 -2.37
N VAL A 100 -6.34 -8.69 -3.62
CA VAL A 100 -6.02 -9.54 -4.77
C VAL A 100 -4.52 -9.50 -4.98
N ASP A 101 -3.93 -10.65 -5.25
CA ASP A 101 -2.50 -10.75 -5.58
C ASP A 101 -2.26 -10.06 -6.93
N PRO A 102 -1.53 -8.92 -6.96
CA PRO A 102 -1.29 -8.17 -8.20
C PRO A 102 -0.39 -8.92 -9.18
N PHE A 103 0.32 -9.95 -8.75
CA PHE A 103 1.31 -10.67 -9.56
C PHE A 103 0.90 -12.12 -9.84
N TYR A 104 -0.40 -12.44 -9.69
CA TYR A 104 -0.89 -13.79 -9.93
C TYR A 104 -0.73 -14.17 -11.41
N GLY A 105 0.31 -14.94 -11.71
CA GLY A 105 0.60 -15.46 -13.06
C GLY A 105 1.79 -14.82 -13.76
N ASP A 106 2.36 -13.74 -13.22
CA ASP A 106 3.58 -13.14 -13.75
C ASP A 106 4.83 -13.69 -13.04
N SER A 107 5.82 -14.09 -13.82
CA SER A 107 7.15 -14.52 -13.37
C SER A 107 7.96 -13.32 -12.87
N SER A 108 7.49 -12.69 -11.80
CA SER A 108 8.16 -11.58 -11.08
C SER A 108 9.51 -11.97 -10.44
N GLU A 109 9.94 -13.22 -10.58
CA GLU A 109 11.24 -13.70 -10.13
C GLU A 109 12.39 -13.23 -11.03
N ASP A 110 12.12 -13.00 -12.33
CA ASP A 110 13.15 -12.68 -13.34
C ASP A 110 13.16 -11.21 -13.79
N MET A 111 12.28 -10.36 -13.25
CA MET A 111 12.23 -8.94 -13.62
C MET A 111 13.41 -8.16 -13.02
N GLU A 112 14.03 -7.32 -13.84
CA GLU A 112 15.04 -6.38 -13.38
C GLU A 112 14.41 -5.21 -12.60
N GLY A 113 15.18 -4.56 -11.73
CA GLY A 113 14.64 -3.58 -10.79
C GLY A 113 13.99 -2.36 -11.47
N ASP A 114 14.48 -1.94 -12.63
CA ASP A 114 13.93 -0.85 -13.44
C ASP A 114 12.62 -1.24 -14.15
N GLU A 115 12.49 -2.50 -14.58
CA GLU A 115 11.23 -3.05 -15.09
C GLU A 115 10.16 -3.08 -13.99
N ILE A 116 10.54 -3.47 -12.78
CA ILE A 116 9.66 -3.45 -11.60
C ILE A 116 9.21 -2.02 -11.29
N ALA A 117 10.12 -1.04 -11.28
CA ALA A 117 9.80 0.36 -11.03
C ALA A 117 8.82 0.89 -12.09
N THR A 118 9.02 0.53 -13.36
CA THR A 118 8.14 0.91 -14.47
C THR A 118 6.74 0.31 -14.29
N LEU A 119 6.65 -1.00 -13.97
CA LEU A 119 5.38 -1.66 -13.72
C LEU A 119 4.62 -1.03 -12.55
N LEU A 120 5.30 -0.73 -11.44
CA LEU A 120 4.68 -0.09 -10.28
C LEU A 120 4.08 1.27 -10.65
N ASN A 121 4.82 2.07 -11.41
CA ASN A 121 4.36 3.36 -11.90
C ASN A 121 3.15 3.21 -12.85
N ASP A 122 3.22 2.27 -13.78
CA ASP A 122 2.18 2.10 -14.79
C ASP A 122 0.88 1.53 -14.20
N GLU A 123 0.96 0.60 -13.25
CA GLU A 123 -0.21 -0.08 -12.69
C GLU A 123 -0.81 0.63 -11.48
N PHE A 124 0.01 1.19 -10.59
CA PHE A 124 -0.45 1.62 -9.26
C PHE A 124 -0.46 3.13 -9.03
N PHE A 125 0.21 3.93 -9.85
CA PHE A 125 0.26 5.39 -9.70
C PHE A 125 -1.13 6.04 -9.67
N GLY A 126 -1.31 7.05 -8.83
CA GLY A 126 -2.48 7.91 -8.82
C GLY A 126 -3.69 7.20 -8.23
N ASN A 127 -3.52 6.60 -7.05
CA ASN A 127 -4.58 5.91 -6.30
C ASN A 127 -5.10 4.61 -6.95
N ARG A 128 -4.42 4.09 -8.00
CA ARG A 128 -4.82 2.85 -8.67
C ARG A 128 -4.60 1.60 -7.81
N ILE A 129 -3.77 1.69 -6.77
CA ILE A 129 -3.60 0.62 -5.78
C ILE A 129 -4.92 0.22 -5.09
N THR A 130 -5.91 1.12 -5.02
CA THR A 130 -7.26 0.80 -4.49
C THR A 130 -7.94 -0.33 -5.25
N LYS A 131 -7.64 -0.52 -6.54
CA LYS A 131 -8.21 -1.59 -7.37
C LYS A 131 -7.82 -2.99 -6.93
N LEU A 132 -6.75 -3.12 -6.12
CA LEU A 132 -6.33 -4.40 -5.56
C LEU A 132 -7.24 -4.87 -4.42
N PHE A 133 -8.14 -4.03 -3.93
CA PHE A 133 -9.02 -4.35 -2.82
C PHE A 133 -10.43 -4.57 -3.35
N VAL A 134 -10.92 -5.80 -3.19
CA VAL A 134 -12.34 -6.10 -3.37
C VAL A 134 -13.06 -5.76 -2.08
N GLU A 135 -14.09 -4.91 -2.18
CA GLU A 135 -15.03 -4.69 -1.08
C GLU A 135 -15.67 -6.03 -0.68
N PRO A 136 -15.86 -6.28 0.62
CA PRO A 136 -16.49 -7.50 1.11
C PRO A 136 -17.94 -7.69 0.64
#